data_AF-A0A355GVE0-F1
#
_entry.id   AF-A0A355GVE0-F1
#
_cell.length_a   1.000
_cell.length_b   1.000
_cell.length_c   1.000
_cell.angle_alpha   90.00
_cell.angle_beta   90.00
_cell.angle_gamma   90.00
#
_symmetry.space_group_name_H-M   'P 1'
#
loop_
_entity.id
_entity.type
_entity.pdbx_description
1 polymer ?
#
loop_
_entity_poly.entity_id
_entity_poly.type
_entity_poly.pdbx_seq_one_letter_code
_entity_poly.pdbx_strand_id
1 'polypeptide(L)'
;MNRMVELEQITPEAADQAKKESIKLAGMKVPNRPAPYFMDYIYQEIVARFPDGETWLQQGGLKIYTTLDPQAQQAAEFALKTGYKTKQWKENGVTQPQGAIVALAPESGAIKAMVGGLNYQETQFNRITSAKRQPGSAFKPFVYGTALENGLTAATLMSIEPKSYQNGSGIYTPTDSHEFGSEMLTAREALACSSNVVAVELGYRLGPESVASFAARLGITAELEPNLSLPLGTSELTPLELAAAYAALANGGGKVQPFCVTRIET
;
A
#
# COMPACT_ATOMS: atom_id res chain seq x y z
N MET A 1 -21.15 2.51 -49.20
CA MET A 1 -20.81 2.64 -50.64
C MET A 1 -22.02 2.42 -51.55
N ASN A 2 -22.62 1.23 -51.67
CA ASN A 2 -23.72 0.99 -52.63
C ASN A 2 -24.93 1.94 -52.47
N ARG A 3 -25.38 2.18 -51.23
CA ARG A 3 -26.48 3.13 -50.94
C ARG A 3 -26.14 4.58 -51.30
N MET A 4 -24.87 4.96 -51.28
CA MET A 4 -24.43 6.31 -51.66
C MET A 4 -24.40 6.48 -53.19
N VAL A 5 -24.19 5.40 -53.95
CA VAL A 5 -24.29 5.40 -55.42
C VAL A 5 -25.75 5.53 -55.85
N GLU A 6 -26.66 4.78 -55.23
CA GLU A 6 -28.11 4.88 -55.50
C GLU A 6 -28.69 6.26 -55.20
N LEU A 7 -28.10 6.98 -54.23
CA LEU A 7 -28.48 8.33 -53.84
C LEU A 7 -27.66 9.41 -54.57
N GLU A 8 -26.89 9.03 -55.60
CA GLU A 8 -26.06 9.92 -56.43
C GLU A 8 -25.04 10.77 -55.64
N GLN A 9 -24.66 10.35 -54.43
CA GLN A 9 -23.67 11.05 -53.60
C GLN A 9 -22.22 10.74 -54.00
N ILE A 10 -22.00 9.61 -54.68
CA ILE A 10 -20.70 9.19 -55.24
C ILE A 10 -20.93 8.44 -56.55
N THR A 11 -19.95 8.44 -57.45
CA THR A 11 -20.02 7.63 -58.69
C THR A 11 -19.77 6.14 -58.39
N PRO A 12 -20.26 5.22 -59.26
CA PRO A 12 -19.94 3.80 -59.16
C PRO A 12 -18.43 3.52 -59.12
N GLU A 13 -17.65 4.25 -59.92
CA GLU A 13 -16.19 4.12 -59.98
C GLU A 13 -15.54 4.56 -58.66
N ALA A 14 -16.00 5.67 -58.07
CA ALA A 14 -15.52 6.14 -56.78
C ALA A 14 -15.88 5.16 -55.65
N ALA A 15 -17.06 4.53 -55.72
CA ALA A 15 -17.47 3.51 -54.76
C ALA A 15 -16.61 2.25 -54.84
N ASP A 16 -16.25 1.80 -56.04
CA ASP A 16 -15.40 0.63 -56.25
C ASP A 16 -13.94 0.89 -55.92
N GLN A 17 -13.47 2.12 -56.12
CA GLN A 17 -12.15 2.55 -55.64
C GLN A 17 -12.11 2.58 -54.11
N ALA A 18 -13.11 3.18 -53.46
CA ALA A 18 -13.16 3.26 -51.99
C ALA A 18 -13.31 1.89 -51.31
N LYS A 19 -13.97 0.90 -51.95
CA LYS A 19 -14.02 -0.49 -51.45
C LYS A 19 -12.67 -1.20 -51.51
N LYS A 20 -11.78 -0.80 -52.42
CA LYS A 20 -10.44 -1.39 -52.61
C LYS A 20 -9.40 -0.75 -51.70
N GLU A 21 -9.70 0.39 -51.09
CA GLU A 21 -8.80 1.04 -50.15
C GLU A 21 -8.74 0.27 -48.83
N SER A 22 -7.52 0.03 -48.33
CA SER A 22 -7.32 -0.57 -47.02
C SER A 22 -7.72 0.42 -45.93
N ILE A 23 -8.61 0.00 -45.01
CA ILE A 23 -9.00 0.83 -43.87
C ILE A 23 -7.78 1.07 -42.98
N LYS A 24 -7.26 2.30 -42.98
CA LYS A 24 -6.26 2.75 -42.01
C LYS A 24 -6.98 3.15 -40.73
N LEU A 25 -7.02 2.24 -39.75
CA LEU A 25 -7.53 2.57 -38.43
C LEU A 25 -6.63 3.64 -37.81
N ALA A 26 -7.21 4.69 -37.24
CA ALA A 26 -6.47 5.79 -36.62
C ALA A 26 -5.65 5.39 -35.37
N GLY A 27 -5.65 4.09 -35.02
CA GLY A 27 -5.18 3.56 -33.75
C GLY A 27 -6.08 4.00 -32.59
N MET A 28 -6.05 3.25 -31.49
CA MET A 28 -6.56 3.78 -30.23
C MET A 28 -5.52 4.78 -29.70
N LYS A 29 -5.88 6.06 -29.61
CA LYS A 29 -5.12 6.99 -28.77
C LYS A 29 -5.28 6.52 -27.33
N VAL A 30 -4.28 5.82 -26.79
CA VAL A 30 -4.22 5.54 -25.36
C VAL A 30 -4.05 6.89 -24.67
N PRO A 31 -5.04 7.38 -23.92
CA PRO A 31 -4.90 8.65 -23.22
C PRO A 31 -3.70 8.56 -22.29
N ASN A 32 -2.94 9.64 -22.15
CA ASN A 32 -1.96 9.71 -21.08
C ASN A 32 -2.71 9.55 -19.75
N ARG A 33 -2.47 8.44 -19.04
CA ARG A 33 -3.11 8.15 -17.74
C ARG A 33 -2.10 8.51 -16.65
N PRO A 34 -2.10 9.74 -16.12
CA PRO A 34 -1.27 10.07 -14.98
C PRO A 34 -1.65 9.19 -13.79
N ALA A 35 -0.67 8.73 -13.02
CA ALA A 35 -0.89 7.90 -11.83
C ALA A 35 -1.78 6.66 -12.08
N PRO A 36 -1.40 5.73 -12.98
CA PRO A 36 -2.32 4.69 -13.44
C PRO A 36 -2.81 3.75 -12.33
N TYR A 37 -1.97 3.43 -11.33
CA TYR A 37 -2.40 2.65 -10.16
C TYR A 37 -3.43 3.39 -9.30
N PHE A 38 -3.27 4.70 -9.11
CA PHE A 38 -4.24 5.53 -8.38
C PHE A 38 -5.56 5.59 -9.16
N MET A 39 -5.50 5.72 -10.49
CA MET A 39 -6.70 5.75 -11.35
C MET A 39 -7.50 4.45 -11.26
N ASP A 40 -6.84 3.30 -11.24
CA ASP A 40 -7.53 2.01 -11.03
C ASP A 40 -8.12 1.91 -9.62
N TYR A 41 -7.43 2.47 -8.62
CA TYR A 41 -7.94 2.50 -7.26
C TYR A 41 -9.20 3.37 -7.11
N ILE A 42 -9.33 4.47 -7.87
CA ILE A 42 -10.57 5.26 -7.94
C ILE A 42 -11.75 4.37 -8.34
N TYR A 43 -11.58 3.53 -9.37
CA TYR A 43 -12.62 2.61 -9.82
C TYR A 43 -13.03 1.66 -8.69
N GLN A 44 -12.05 1.04 -8.04
CA GLN A 44 -12.28 0.12 -6.90
C GLN A 44 -13.00 0.82 -5.75
N GLU A 45 -12.60 2.04 -5.40
CA GLU A 45 -13.20 2.81 -4.32
C GLU A 45 -14.66 3.19 -4.62
N ILE A 46 -14.97 3.63 -5.84
CA ILE A 46 -16.33 4.00 -6.23
C ILE A 46 -17.24 2.78 -6.22
N VAL A 47 -16.81 1.66 -6.80
CA VAL A 47 -17.60 0.41 -6.80
C VAL A 47 -17.81 -0.12 -5.39
N ALA A 48 -16.81 -0.01 -4.52
CA ALA A 48 -16.93 -0.45 -3.12
C ALA A 48 -17.85 0.46 -2.28
N ARG A 49 -17.94 1.75 -2.60
CA ARG A 49 -18.70 2.74 -1.80
C ARG A 49 -20.13 2.95 -2.27
N PHE A 50 -20.39 2.81 -3.56
CA PHE A 50 -21.67 3.16 -4.16
C PHE A 50 -22.27 1.95 -4.89
N PRO A 51 -23.49 1.49 -4.52
CA PRO A 51 -24.15 0.36 -5.17
C PRO A 51 -24.26 0.53 -6.70
N ASP A 52 -24.56 1.74 -7.18
CA ASP A 52 -24.68 2.06 -8.60
C ASP A 52 -23.36 2.53 -9.23
N GLY A 53 -22.25 2.50 -8.47
CA GLY A 53 -20.97 3.08 -8.88
C GLY A 53 -20.42 2.48 -10.17
N GLU A 54 -20.57 1.17 -10.34
CA GLU A 54 -20.18 0.48 -11.58
C GLU A 54 -20.99 0.99 -12.78
N THR A 55 -22.30 1.18 -12.61
CA THR A 55 -23.18 1.67 -13.68
C THR A 55 -22.80 3.11 -14.06
N TRP A 56 -22.55 3.99 -13.10
CA TRP A 56 -22.14 5.37 -13.38
C TRP A 56 -20.81 5.42 -14.15
N LEU A 57 -19.84 4.58 -13.75
CA LEU A 57 -18.53 4.52 -14.41
C LEU A 57 -18.62 3.99 -15.85
N GLN A 58 -19.54 3.06 -16.13
CA GLN A 58 -19.78 2.55 -17.48
C GLN A 58 -20.52 3.55 -18.37
N GLN A 59 -21.47 4.30 -17.82
CA GLN A 59 -22.22 5.32 -18.56
C GLN A 59 -21.37 6.55 -18.92
N GLY A 60 -20.35 6.83 -18.12
CA GLY A 60 -19.46 7.97 -18.33
C GLY A 60 -20.11 9.31 -18.02
N GLY A 61 -19.49 10.40 -18.47
CA GLY A 61 -19.97 11.78 -18.21
C GLY A 61 -19.63 12.33 -16.83
N LEU A 62 -19.09 11.51 -15.92
CA LEU A 62 -18.74 11.94 -14.57
C LEU A 62 -17.49 12.83 -14.54
N LYS A 63 -17.51 13.85 -13.68
CA LYS A 63 -16.33 14.55 -13.19
C LYS A 63 -16.00 14.04 -11.80
N ILE A 64 -14.89 13.32 -11.68
CA ILE A 64 -14.42 12.75 -10.41
C ILE A 64 -13.29 13.62 -9.89
N TYR A 65 -13.49 14.20 -8.71
CA TYR A 65 -12.49 14.96 -7.97
C TYR A 65 -11.83 14.03 -6.95
N THR A 66 -10.50 14.08 -6.90
CA THR A 66 -9.70 13.11 -6.15
C THR A 66 -8.81 13.81 -5.12
N THR A 67 -8.19 13.01 -4.25
CA THR A 67 -7.22 13.49 -3.26
C THR A 67 -5.79 13.59 -3.81
N LEU A 68 -5.56 13.13 -5.04
CA LEU A 68 -4.24 13.04 -5.65
C LEU A 68 -3.52 14.39 -5.59
N ASP A 69 -2.30 14.38 -5.09
CA ASP A 69 -1.39 15.50 -5.18
C ASP A 69 -0.40 15.24 -6.31
N PRO A 70 -0.46 16.00 -7.42
CA PRO A 70 0.43 15.77 -8.55
C PRO A 70 1.91 15.88 -8.21
N GLN A 71 2.30 16.74 -7.27
CA GLN A 71 3.70 16.91 -6.87
C GLN A 71 4.16 15.72 -6.03
N ALA A 72 3.35 15.29 -5.06
CA ALA A 72 3.65 14.11 -4.25
C ALA A 72 3.71 12.83 -5.11
N GLN A 73 2.79 12.71 -6.08
CA GLN A 73 2.77 11.58 -7.01
C GLN A 73 4.04 11.52 -7.87
N GLN A 74 4.44 12.65 -8.46
CA GLN A 74 5.69 12.73 -9.24
C GLN A 74 6.91 12.40 -8.39
N ALA A 75 6.95 12.89 -7.15
CA ALA A 75 8.02 12.58 -6.21
C ALA A 75 8.06 11.08 -5.87
N ALA A 76 6.90 10.44 -5.65
CA ALA A 76 6.81 9.01 -5.38
C ALA A 76 7.24 8.17 -6.60
N GLU A 77 6.79 8.52 -7.80
CA GLU A 77 7.19 7.84 -9.04
C GLU A 77 8.69 7.97 -9.29
N PHE A 78 9.25 9.17 -9.08
CA PHE A 78 10.69 9.42 -9.17
C PHE A 78 11.46 8.60 -8.15
N ALA A 79 11.08 8.68 -6.86
CA ALA A 79 11.74 7.98 -5.78
C ALA A 79 11.74 6.47 -6.00
N LEU A 80 10.63 5.89 -6.47
CA LEU A 80 10.59 4.47 -6.79
C LEU A 80 11.52 4.17 -7.96
N LYS A 81 11.43 4.93 -9.07
CA LYS A 81 12.24 4.68 -10.27
C LYS A 81 13.75 4.79 -10.02
N THR A 82 14.20 5.72 -9.19
CA THR A 82 15.62 5.99 -8.96
C THR A 82 16.18 5.40 -7.67
N GLY A 83 15.33 4.93 -6.76
CA GLY A 83 15.72 4.49 -5.42
C GLY A 83 16.43 3.12 -5.36
N TYR A 84 16.43 2.37 -6.46
CA TYR A 84 17.06 1.05 -6.51
C TYR A 84 18.58 1.14 -6.49
N LYS A 85 19.19 0.51 -5.48
CA LYS A 85 20.65 0.31 -5.40
C LYS A 85 21.09 -1.04 -5.99
N THR A 86 20.13 -1.93 -6.25
CA THR A 86 20.37 -3.26 -6.78
C THR A 86 20.19 -3.30 -8.29
N LYS A 87 20.88 -4.23 -8.94
CA LYS A 87 20.73 -4.46 -10.37
C LYS A 87 19.30 -4.90 -10.68
N GLN A 88 18.69 -4.29 -11.70
CA GLN A 88 17.39 -4.71 -12.19
C GLN A 88 17.52 -5.89 -13.17
N TRP A 89 16.54 -6.80 -13.15
CA TRP A 89 16.41 -7.89 -14.12
C TRP A 89 14.98 -8.03 -14.63
N LYS A 90 14.81 -8.78 -15.72
CA LYS A 90 13.50 -9.15 -16.25
C LYS A 90 13.15 -10.56 -15.82
N GLU A 91 11.97 -10.71 -15.24
CA GLU A 91 11.39 -12.00 -14.88
C GLU A 91 9.94 -12.03 -15.38
N ASN A 92 9.63 -12.96 -16.28
CA ASN A 92 8.32 -13.06 -16.95
C ASN A 92 7.84 -11.74 -17.56
N GLY A 93 8.74 -10.96 -18.16
CA GLY A 93 8.45 -9.65 -18.75
C GLY A 93 8.38 -8.48 -17.75
N VAL A 94 8.35 -8.76 -16.46
CA VAL A 94 8.25 -7.77 -15.39
C VAL A 94 9.64 -7.42 -14.84
N THR A 95 9.92 -6.12 -14.69
CA THR A 95 11.17 -5.64 -14.09
C THR A 95 11.21 -5.96 -12.60
N GLN A 96 12.32 -6.49 -12.12
CA GLN A 96 12.57 -6.82 -10.72
C GLN A 96 13.86 -6.14 -10.25
N PRO A 97 14.03 -5.89 -8.94
CA PRO A 97 13.02 -6.10 -7.90
C PRO A 97 11.91 -5.05 -7.98
N GLN A 98 10.73 -5.39 -7.48
CA GLN A 98 9.58 -4.49 -7.40
C GLN A 98 9.57 -3.66 -6.11
N GLY A 99 8.71 -2.66 -6.07
CA GLY A 99 8.50 -1.80 -4.90
C GLY A 99 7.18 -1.04 -5.05
N ALA A 100 6.76 -0.38 -3.98
CA ALA A 100 5.52 0.36 -3.94
C ALA A 100 5.63 1.52 -2.96
N ILE A 101 4.95 2.63 -3.26
CA ILE A 101 4.91 3.82 -2.40
C ILE A 101 3.46 4.30 -2.30
N VAL A 102 3.02 4.57 -1.07
CA VAL A 102 1.76 5.25 -0.78
C VAL A 102 2.01 6.39 0.21
N ALA A 103 1.37 7.53 -0.02
CA ALA A 103 1.40 8.66 0.90
C ALA A 103 -0.02 9.03 1.30
N LEU A 104 -0.24 9.20 2.60
CA LEU A 104 -1.52 9.56 3.20
C LEU A 104 -1.38 10.89 3.94
N ALA A 105 -2.42 11.72 3.91
CA ALA A 105 -2.57 12.81 4.88
C ALA A 105 -3.01 12.21 6.22
N PRO A 106 -2.21 12.30 7.31
CA PRO A 106 -2.51 11.63 8.57
C PRO A 106 -3.83 12.03 9.22
N GLU A 107 -4.25 13.28 9.04
CA GLU A 107 -5.43 13.86 9.70
C GLU A 107 -6.74 13.35 9.08
N SER A 108 -6.73 12.95 7.81
CA SER A 108 -7.95 12.59 7.08
C SER A 108 -7.92 11.18 6.47
N GLY A 109 -6.74 10.60 6.23
CA GLY A 109 -6.59 9.39 5.43
C GLY A 109 -6.62 9.63 3.91
N ALA A 110 -6.63 10.90 3.46
CA ALA A 110 -6.61 11.20 2.03
C ALA A 110 -5.34 10.66 1.36
N ILE A 111 -5.48 9.85 0.32
CA ILE A 111 -4.37 9.28 -0.43
C ILE A 111 -3.79 10.37 -1.35
N LYS A 112 -2.60 10.84 -1.04
CA LYS A 112 -1.94 11.92 -1.80
C LYS A 112 -1.11 11.39 -2.96
N ALA A 113 -0.54 10.20 -2.82
CA ALA A 113 0.20 9.52 -3.88
C ALA A 113 0.04 8.01 -3.76
N MET A 114 0.01 7.30 -4.89
CA MET A 114 -0.03 5.84 -4.96
C MET A 114 0.76 5.34 -6.18
N VAL A 115 1.75 4.51 -5.92
CA VAL A 115 2.58 3.84 -6.93
C VAL A 115 2.64 2.35 -6.57
N GLY A 116 1.91 1.52 -7.32
CA GLY A 116 1.75 0.09 -7.05
C GLY A 116 2.84 -0.82 -7.63
N GLY A 117 3.78 -0.26 -8.39
CA GLY A 117 4.85 -0.99 -9.05
C GLY A 117 5.69 -0.12 -9.97
N LEU A 118 6.79 -0.67 -10.45
CA LEU A 118 7.78 0.03 -11.28
C LEU A 118 7.24 0.55 -12.61
N ASN A 119 6.49 -0.30 -13.31
CA ASN A 119 5.98 -0.02 -14.64
C ASN A 119 4.60 -0.66 -14.78
N TYR A 120 3.59 0.20 -14.88
CA TYR A 120 2.20 -0.23 -14.99
C TYR A 120 1.91 -1.01 -16.29
N GLN A 121 2.66 -0.74 -17.37
CA GLN A 121 2.49 -1.47 -18.63
C GLN A 121 3.03 -2.90 -18.56
N GLU A 122 3.96 -3.18 -17.65
CA GLU A 122 4.48 -4.53 -17.43
C GLU A 122 3.58 -5.33 -16.49
N THR A 123 2.99 -4.67 -15.49
CA THR A 123 2.09 -5.29 -14.53
C THR A 123 1.15 -4.24 -13.93
N GLN A 124 -0.15 -4.54 -13.95
CA GLN A 124 -1.18 -3.71 -13.32
C GLN A 124 -1.45 -4.14 -11.87
N PHE A 125 -0.70 -5.13 -11.35
CA PHE A 125 -0.86 -5.61 -9.98
C PHE A 125 -0.46 -4.51 -8.98
N ASN A 126 -1.46 -3.93 -8.31
CA ASN A 126 -1.24 -2.87 -7.34
C ASN A 126 -0.76 -3.44 -6.00
N ARG A 127 0.54 -3.31 -5.74
CA ARG A 127 1.14 -3.81 -4.49
C ARG A 127 0.71 -3.04 -3.25
N ILE A 128 0.20 -1.82 -3.39
CA ILE A 128 -0.28 -1.03 -2.24
C ILE A 128 -1.49 -1.67 -1.58
N THR A 129 -2.38 -2.27 -2.38
CA THR A 129 -3.66 -2.79 -1.92
C THR A 129 -3.75 -4.31 -1.90
N SER A 130 -2.94 -4.99 -2.73
CA SER A 130 -3.07 -6.44 -2.93
C SER A 130 -1.85 -7.24 -2.47
N ALA A 131 -0.68 -6.63 -2.31
CA ALA A 131 0.52 -7.37 -1.91
C ALA A 131 0.63 -7.45 -0.39
N LYS A 132 0.12 -8.54 0.18
CA LYS A 132 0.38 -8.89 1.57
C LYS A 132 1.85 -9.29 1.75
N ARG A 133 2.53 -8.66 2.71
CA ARG A 133 3.93 -8.93 3.07
C ARG A 133 4.12 -8.76 4.56
N GLN A 134 5.08 -9.48 5.11
CA GLN A 134 5.53 -9.28 6.49
C GLN A 134 6.15 -7.88 6.64
N PRO A 135 5.59 -6.99 7.48
CA PRO A 135 6.15 -5.66 7.71
C PRO A 135 7.47 -5.69 8.50
N GLY A 136 7.78 -6.81 9.16
CA GLY A 136 8.99 -6.95 9.96
C GLY A 136 9.01 -5.95 11.14
N SER A 137 10.18 -5.36 11.38
CA SER A 137 10.38 -4.37 12.45
C SER A 137 9.49 -3.13 12.35
N ALA A 138 8.87 -2.83 11.19
CA ALA A 138 7.87 -1.78 11.08
C ALA A 138 6.60 -2.07 11.90
N PHE A 139 6.43 -3.28 12.45
CA PHE A 139 5.34 -3.59 13.37
C PHE A 139 5.61 -3.20 14.83
N LYS A 140 6.89 -3.01 15.22
CA LYS A 140 7.28 -2.72 16.60
C LYS A 140 6.59 -1.50 17.22
N PRO A 141 6.31 -0.40 16.51
CA PRO A 141 5.57 0.72 17.08
C PRO A 141 4.21 0.34 17.69
N PHE A 142 3.53 -0.69 17.18
CA PHE A 142 2.28 -1.18 17.77
C PHE A 142 2.50 -1.94 19.09
N VAL A 143 3.59 -2.69 19.19
CA VAL A 143 4.02 -3.35 20.44
C VAL A 143 4.33 -2.30 21.51
N TYR A 144 5.12 -1.29 21.16
CA TYR A 144 5.48 -0.21 22.07
C TYR A 144 4.30 0.68 22.41
N GLY A 145 3.40 0.95 21.46
CA GLY A 145 2.14 1.65 21.72
C GLY A 145 1.28 0.93 22.77
N THR A 146 1.15 -0.39 22.64
CA THR A 146 0.49 -1.23 23.65
C THR A 146 1.18 -1.13 25.00
N ALA A 147 2.51 -1.17 25.03
CA ALA A 147 3.28 -1.07 26.27
C ALA A 147 3.14 0.30 26.95
N LEU A 148 3.15 1.39 26.16
CA LEU A 148 2.97 2.76 26.65
C LEU A 148 1.59 2.95 27.30
N GLU A 149 0.53 2.39 26.70
CA GLU A 149 -0.81 2.39 27.33
C GLU A 149 -0.86 1.59 28.64
N ASN A 150 0.08 0.66 28.84
CA ASN A 150 0.20 -0.17 30.04
C ASN A 150 1.30 0.32 31.00
N GLY A 151 1.68 1.60 30.93
CA GLY A 151 2.56 2.25 31.90
C GLY A 151 4.06 2.16 31.61
N LEU A 152 4.46 1.62 30.45
CA LEU A 152 5.83 1.79 29.97
C LEU A 152 6.11 3.28 29.75
N THR A 153 7.32 3.73 30.08
CA THR A 153 7.76 5.09 29.76
C THR A 153 8.94 5.03 28.79
N ALA A 154 9.19 6.10 28.06
CA ALA A 154 10.34 6.20 27.17
C ALA A 154 11.69 5.99 27.88
N ALA A 155 11.76 6.23 29.19
CA ALA A 155 12.95 6.09 30.03
C ALA A 155 13.03 4.74 30.78
N THR A 156 12.03 3.86 30.65
CA THR A 156 12.05 2.55 31.30
C THR A 156 13.24 1.75 30.78
N LEU A 157 14.10 1.26 31.68
CA LEU A 157 15.23 0.41 31.33
C LEU A 157 14.77 -1.01 31.02
N MET A 158 15.28 -1.55 29.92
CA MET A 158 14.97 -2.86 29.36
C MET A 158 16.27 -3.63 29.16
N SER A 159 16.34 -4.86 29.69
CA SER A 159 17.47 -5.75 29.46
C SER A 159 17.40 -6.34 28.05
N ILE A 160 18.52 -6.30 27.34
CA ILE A 160 18.71 -6.87 26.00
C ILE A 160 19.48 -8.20 26.04
N GLU A 161 19.64 -8.76 27.23
CA GLU A 161 20.25 -10.08 27.39
C GLU A 161 19.39 -11.16 26.71
N PRO A 162 20.01 -12.23 26.18
CA PRO A 162 19.28 -13.34 25.57
C PRO A 162 18.21 -13.91 26.51
N LYS A 163 16.97 -13.97 26.03
CA LYS A 163 15.81 -14.52 26.74
C LYS A 163 15.20 -15.64 25.92
N SER A 164 14.77 -16.69 26.61
CA SER A 164 14.11 -17.84 26.00
C SER A 164 12.68 -17.97 26.51
N TYR A 165 11.75 -18.23 25.61
CA TYR A 165 10.32 -18.31 25.88
C TYR A 165 9.80 -19.69 25.48
N GLN A 166 8.90 -20.25 26.29
CA GLN A 166 8.20 -21.48 25.93
C GLN A 166 7.23 -21.18 24.78
N ASN A 167 7.29 -21.96 23.70
CA ASN A 167 6.41 -21.84 22.54
C ASN A 167 5.85 -23.22 22.18
N GLY A 168 4.69 -23.58 22.76
CA GLY A 168 4.16 -24.93 22.66
C GLY A 168 5.13 -25.96 23.25
N SER A 169 5.55 -26.95 22.45
CA SER A 169 6.57 -27.94 22.85
C SER A 169 8.02 -27.48 22.64
N GLY A 170 8.25 -26.32 22.03
CA GLY A 170 9.57 -25.80 21.72
C GLY A 170 10.00 -24.61 22.58
N ILE A 171 11.26 -24.18 22.40
CA ILE A 171 11.82 -22.97 23.00
C ILE A 171 12.08 -21.97 21.88
N TYR A 172 11.66 -20.72 22.07
CA TYR A 172 11.94 -19.62 21.17
C TYR A 172 12.89 -18.62 21.82
N THR A 173 14.00 -18.32 21.15
CA THR A 173 15.02 -17.36 21.62
C THR A 173 15.20 -16.30 20.54
N PRO A 174 14.59 -15.10 20.66
CA PRO A 174 14.84 -14.01 19.72
C PRO A 174 16.29 -13.54 19.80
N THR A 175 16.85 -13.17 18.65
CA THR A 175 18.19 -12.60 18.55
C THR A 175 18.14 -11.25 17.83
N ASP A 176 19.05 -10.38 18.22
CA ASP A 176 19.29 -9.12 17.53
C ASP A 176 20.34 -9.26 16.44
N SER A 177 20.19 -8.51 15.35
CA SER A 177 21.13 -8.55 14.21
C SER A 177 22.42 -7.79 14.48
N HIS A 178 22.48 -7.03 15.58
CA HIS A 178 23.58 -6.14 15.93
C HIS A 178 23.84 -6.21 17.44
N GLU A 179 25.09 -5.98 17.85
CA GLU A 179 25.46 -5.82 19.25
C GLU A 179 25.22 -4.37 19.69
N PHE A 180 24.70 -4.16 20.90
CA PHE A 180 24.34 -2.82 21.38
C PHE A 180 25.37 -2.19 22.33
N GLY A 181 26.52 -2.86 22.56
CA GLY A 181 27.59 -2.36 23.44
C GLY A 181 27.18 -2.09 24.89
N SER A 182 25.98 -2.54 25.28
CA SER A 182 25.34 -2.38 26.58
C SER A 182 24.48 -3.60 26.86
N GLU A 183 24.18 -3.88 28.12
CA GLU A 183 23.24 -4.93 28.55
C GLU A 183 21.81 -4.38 28.76
N MET A 184 21.69 -3.05 28.81
CA MET A 184 20.45 -2.33 29.07
C MET A 184 20.25 -1.21 28.06
N LEU A 185 19.01 -1.00 27.64
CA LEU A 185 18.57 0.14 26.84
C LEU A 185 17.33 0.75 27.46
N THR A 186 17.16 2.06 27.35
CA THR A 186 15.83 2.66 27.59
C THR A 186 14.84 2.18 26.52
N ALA A 187 13.54 2.14 26.83
CA ALA A 187 12.52 1.74 25.88
C ALA A 187 12.57 2.54 24.56
N ARG A 188 12.90 3.83 24.62
CA ARG A 188 13.09 4.65 23.42
C ARG A 188 14.30 4.24 22.59
N GLU A 189 15.41 3.88 23.24
CA GLU A 189 16.62 3.41 22.56
C GLU A 189 16.36 2.04 21.94
N ALA A 190 15.72 1.13 22.67
CA ALA A 190 15.35 -0.20 22.21
C ALA A 190 14.44 -0.17 20.98
N LEU A 191 13.48 0.76 20.92
CA LEU A 191 12.67 0.97 19.71
C LEU A 191 13.51 1.58 18.58
N ALA A 192 14.33 2.59 18.87
CA ALA A 192 15.14 3.30 17.88
C ALA A 192 16.20 2.40 17.21
N CYS A 193 16.83 1.51 17.97
CA CYS A 193 17.77 0.51 17.46
C CYS A 193 17.08 -0.77 16.98
N SER A 194 15.75 -0.86 17.12
CA SER A 194 14.94 -1.99 16.70
C SER A 194 15.34 -3.31 17.38
N SER A 195 15.49 -3.34 18.71
CA SER A 195 15.76 -4.60 19.41
C SER A 195 14.59 -5.59 19.31
N ASN A 196 14.86 -6.77 18.77
CA ASN A 196 13.99 -7.94 18.72
C ASN A 196 13.78 -8.53 20.11
N VAL A 197 14.84 -8.59 20.94
CA VAL A 197 14.75 -9.13 22.31
C VAL A 197 13.73 -8.35 23.13
N VAL A 198 13.82 -7.01 23.11
CA VAL A 198 12.88 -6.15 23.85
C VAL A 198 11.48 -6.20 23.24
N ALA A 199 11.35 -6.22 21.91
CA ALA A 199 10.04 -6.30 21.28
C ALA A 199 9.29 -7.59 21.65
N VAL A 200 9.98 -8.74 21.61
CA VAL A 200 9.39 -10.03 22.01
C VAL A 200 9.11 -10.07 23.50
N GLU A 201 10.01 -9.53 24.34
CA GLU A 201 9.76 -9.43 25.79
C GLU A 201 8.49 -8.63 26.11
N LEU A 202 8.32 -7.46 25.47
CA LEU A 202 7.13 -6.64 25.65
C LEU A 202 5.88 -7.38 25.17
N GLY A 203 5.92 -7.98 23.98
CA GLY A 203 4.79 -8.77 23.45
C GLY A 203 4.42 -9.95 24.35
N TYR A 204 5.42 -10.63 24.91
CA TYR A 204 5.22 -11.73 25.85
C TYR A 204 4.58 -11.25 27.16
N ARG A 205 5.09 -10.16 27.75
CA ARG A 205 4.58 -9.61 29.02
C ARG A 205 3.16 -9.06 28.91
N LEU A 206 2.82 -8.44 27.77
CA LEU A 206 1.52 -7.80 27.53
C LEU A 206 0.45 -8.76 26.99
N GLY A 207 0.86 -9.93 26.49
CA GLY A 207 0.02 -10.82 25.69
C GLY A 207 0.00 -10.41 24.22
N PRO A 208 0.32 -11.31 23.27
CA PRO A 208 0.24 -11.03 21.84
C PRO A 208 -1.16 -10.58 21.37
N GLU A 209 -2.22 -11.01 22.05
CA GLU A 209 -3.61 -10.61 21.80
C GLU A 209 -3.83 -9.12 22.06
N SER A 210 -3.23 -8.59 23.14
CA SER A 210 -3.29 -7.16 23.47
C SER A 210 -2.61 -6.33 22.39
N VAL A 211 -1.48 -6.81 21.86
CA VAL A 211 -0.76 -6.17 20.75
C VAL A 211 -1.60 -6.19 19.47
N ALA A 212 -2.22 -7.33 19.14
CA ALA A 212 -3.11 -7.45 17.99
C ALA A 212 -4.33 -6.51 18.12
N SER A 213 -4.93 -6.44 19.32
CA SER A 213 -6.06 -5.55 19.62
C SER A 213 -5.68 -4.07 19.48
N PHE A 214 -4.50 -3.67 19.96
CA PHE A 214 -3.97 -2.32 19.78
C PHE A 214 -3.81 -1.98 18.29
N ALA A 215 -3.17 -2.85 17.51
CA ALA A 215 -2.99 -2.69 16.07
C ALA A 215 -4.35 -2.55 15.34
N ALA A 216 -5.34 -3.36 15.73
CA ALA A 216 -6.69 -3.31 15.15
C ALA A 216 -7.42 -1.98 15.43
N ARG A 217 -7.26 -1.42 16.64
CA ARG A 217 -7.82 -0.08 16.97
C ARG A 217 -7.25 1.03 16.09
N LEU A 218 -6.00 0.90 15.66
CA LEU A 218 -5.35 1.86 14.75
C LEU A 218 -5.69 1.62 13.27
N GLY A 219 -6.45 0.58 12.94
CA GLY A 219 -6.99 0.36 11.60
C GLY A 219 -6.36 -0.79 10.81
N ILE A 220 -5.52 -1.62 11.43
CA ILE A 220 -5.12 -2.89 10.82
C ILE A 220 -6.33 -3.82 10.77
N THR A 221 -6.72 -4.23 9.57
CA THR A 221 -7.85 -5.13 9.33
C THR A 221 -7.44 -6.55 8.96
N ALA A 222 -6.19 -6.75 8.55
CA ALA A 222 -5.62 -8.06 8.34
C ALA A 222 -5.71 -8.93 9.61
N GLU A 223 -5.86 -10.23 9.41
CA GLU A 223 -5.79 -11.21 10.49
C GLU A 223 -4.37 -11.25 11.04
N LEU A 224 -4.24 -10.90 12.33
CA LEU A 224 -2.98 -10.96 13.06
C LEU A 224 -2.99 -12.24 13.89
N GLU A 225 -1.97 -13.07 13.73
CA GLU A 225 -1.80 -14.27 14.55
C GLU A 225 -1.18 -13.87 15.89
N PRO A 226 -1.90 -13.98 17.02
CA PRO A 226 -1.38 -13.57 18.33
C PRO A 226 -0.42 -14.62 18.88
N ASN A 227 0.82 -14.62 18.39
CA ASN A 227 1.89 -15.51 18.84
C ASN A 227 3.16 -14.73 19.20
N LEU A 228 4.18 -15.42 19.73
CA LEU A 228 5.43 -14.80 20.19
C LEU A 228 6.25 -14.13 19.08
N SER A 229 5.95 -14.43 17.80
CA SER A 229 6.63 -13.84 16.66
C SER A 229 5.96 -12.57 16.14
N LEU A 230 4.69 -12.33 16.51
CA LEU A 230 3.94 -11.14 16.11
C LEU A 230 4.68 -9.82 16.39
N PRO A 231 5.38 -9.63 17.54
CA PRO A 231 6.15 -8.42 17.80
C PRO A 231 7.24 -8.11 16.76
N LEU A 232 7.66 -9.11 15.99
CA LEU A 232 8.63 -8.98 14.91
C LEU A 232 7.98 -8.80 13.53
N GLY A 233 6.64 -8.69 13.47
CA GLY A 233 5.88 -8.40 12.25
C GLY A 233 5.78 -9.57 11.30
N THR A 234 5.46 -10.77 11.79
CA THR A 234 5.33 -12.01 11.00
C THR A 234 3.97 -12.19 10.32
N SER A 235 2.92 -11.51 10.78
CA SER A 235 1.63 -11.46 10.08
C SER A 235 1.71 -10.50 8.88
N GLU A 236 1.08 -10.88 7.77
CA GLU A 236 1.19 -10.13 6.53
C GLU A 236 0.20 -8.96 6.45
N LEU A 237 0.69 -7.79 6.08
CA LEU A 237 -0.10 -6.57 5.87
C LEU A 237 0.09 -6.06 4.44
N THR A 238 -0.89 -5.30 3.95
CA THR A 238 -0.69 -4.46 2.77
C THR A 238 0.01 -3.14 3.15
N PRO A 239 0.77 -2.51 2.24
CA PRO A 239 1.32 -1.18 2.48
C PRO A 239 0.27 -0.13 2.84
N LEU A 240 -0.94 -0.22 2.28
CA LEU A 240 -2.04 0.71 2.60
C LEU A 240 -2.52 0.55 4.05
N GLU A 241 -2.71 -0.67 4.54
CA GLU A 241 -3.09 -0.93 5.93
C GLU A 241 -2.03 -0.44 6.90
N LEU A 242 -0.75 -0.73 6.61
CA LEU A 242 0.35 -0.28 7.45
C LEU A 242 0.42 1.26 7.48
N ALA A 243 0.32 1.92 6.33
CA ALA A 243 0.33 3.38 6.25
C ALA A 243 -0.85 4.01 7.00
N ALA A 244 -2.05 3.42 6.91
CA ALA A 244 -3.24 3.91 7.63
C ALA A 244 -3.07 3.78 9.15
N ALA A 245 -2.48 2.68 9.62
CA ALA A 245 -2.19 2.49 11.04
C ALA A 245 -1.12 3.45 11.56
N TYR A 246 -0.10 3.74 10.75
CA TYR A 246 0.89 4.77 11.06
C TYR A 246 0.31 6.19 11.04
N ALA A 247 -0.66 6.47 10.16
CA ALA A 247 -1.37 7.74 10.16
C ALA A 247 -2.12 7.97 11.49
N ALA A 248 -2.72 6.92 12.06
CA ALA A 248 -3.34 6.99 13.38
C ALA A 248 -2.32 7.30 14.49
N LEU A 249 -1.09 6.77 14.41
CA LEU A 249 -0.03 7.17 15.34
C LEU A 249 0.36 8.65 15.16
N ALA A 250 0.49 9.10 13.91
CA ALA A 250 0.94 10.45 13.58
C ALA A 250 -0.09 11.54 13.92
N ASN A 251 -1.39 11.22 13.92
CA ASN A 251 -2.46 12.18 14.19
C ASN A 251 -2.95 12.18 15.65
N GLY A 252 -2.24 11.51 16.55
CA GLY A 252 -2.58 11.47 17.99
C GLY A 252 -3.54 10.36 18.41
N GLY A 253 -3.70 9.31 17.60
CA GLY A 253 -4.45 8.08 17.93
C GLY A 253 -5.78 7.92 17.19
N GLY A 254 -6.11 8.84 16.28
CA GLY A 254 -7.34 8.79 15.49
C GLY A 254 -7.24 7.80 14.33
N LYS A 255 -7.99 6.69 14.38
CA LYS A 255 -8.11 5.77 13.24
C LYS A 255 -8.58 6.52 11.99
N VAL A 256 -7.86 6.36 10.88
CA VAL A 256 -8.27 6.89 9.57
C VAL A 256 -8.73 5.78 8.63
N GLN A 257 -9.65 6.13 7.73
CA GLN A 257 -10.04 5.28 6.62
C GLN A 257 -9.46 5.87 5.33
N PRO A 258 -8.52 5.20 4.66
CA PRO A 258 -7.95 5.70 3.41
C PRO A 258 -9.01 5.95 2.34
N PHE A 259 -8.86 7.04 1.61
CA PHE A 259 -9.76 7.40 0.51
C PHE A 259 -9.05 8.18 -0.59
N CYS A 260 -9.56 8.05 -1.81
CA CYS A 260 -9.03 8.70 -3.01
C CYS A 260 -10.05 9.61 -3.72
N VAL A 261 -11.35 9.48 -3.45
CA VAL A 261 -12.42 10.28 -4.08
C VAL A 261 -13.00 11.29 -3.09
N THR A 262 -13.01 12.57 -3.49
CA THR A 262 -13.58 13.67 -2.68
C THR A 262 -14.98 14.08 -3.13
N ARG A 263 -15.24 14.08 -4.44
CA ARG A 263 -16.52 14.50 -5.01
C ARG A 263 -16.75 13.90 -6.39
N ILE A 264 -18.00 13.59 -6.72
CA ILE A 264 -18.43 13.12 -8.03
C ILE A 264 -19.54 14.05 -8.51
N GLU A 265 -19.44 14.53 -9.75
CA GLU A 265 -20.43 15.39 -10.41
C GLU A 265 -20.78 14.84 -11.80
N THR A 266 -21.93 15.24 -12.34
CA THR A 266 -22.41 14.97 -13.71
C THR A 266 -22.28 16.21 -14.59
#